data_AF-A0A834IDR8-F1
#
_entry.id   AF-A0A834IDR8-F1
#
_cell.length_a   1.000
_cell.length_b   1.000
_cell.length_c   1.000
_cell.angle_alpha   90.00
_cell.angle_beta   90.00
_cell.angle_gamma   90.00
#
_symmetry.space_group_name_H-M   'P 1'
#
loop_
_entity.id
_entity.type
_entity.pdbx_description
1 polymer ?
#
loop_
_entity_poly.entity_id
_entity_poly.type
_entity_poly.pdbx_seq_one_letter_code
_entity_poly.pdbx_strand_id
1 'polypeptide(L)'
;MKDAYSFHADQASLQETYDLMYQTYCNIFNRLGLNFRPVQADTGSIGGSGSHEFHVLAESGEDAVAFSTKSDYAANVEKAEALLIGERAAPTQALKLVDTPNVKS
;
A
#
# COMPACT_ATOMS: atom_id res chain seq x y z
N MET A 1 8.29 -11.25 16.88
CA MET A 1 8.57 -10.87 15.47
C MET A 1 9.32 -12.02 14.83
N LYS A 2 8.96 -12.42 13.60
CA LYS A 2 9.76 -13.37 12.82
C LYS A 2 10.39 -12.63 11.66
N ASP A 3 11.70 -12.53 11.67
CA ASP A 3 12.53 -11.92 10.65
C ASP A 3 13.27 -13.00 9.86
N ALA A 4 13.58 -12.70 8.60
CA ALA A 4 14.32 -13.57 7.71
C ALA A 4 15.13 -12.70 6.75
N TYR A 5 16.33 -13.14 6.43
CA TYR A 5 17.26 -12.43 5.56
C TYR A 5 17.82 -13.43 4.56
N SER A 6 17.86 -13.04 3.29
CA SER A 6 18.40 -13.86 2.21
C SER A 6 19.47 -13.09 1.44
N PHE A 7 20.46 -13.80 0.93
CA PHE A 7 21.63 -13.24 0.25
C PHE A 7 21.76 -13.92 -1.11
N HIS A 8 21.93 -13.11 -2.16
CA HIS A 8 21.83 -13.58 -3.55
C HIS A 8 22.99 -13.07 -4.38
N ALA A 9 23.45 -13.91 -5.32
CA ALA A 9 24.49 -13.55 -6.27
C ALA A 9 23.97 -12.61 -7.38
N ASP A 10 22.67 -12.66 -7.66
CA ASP A 10 22.00 -11.86 -8.69
C ASP A 10 20.53 -11.60 -8.34
N GLN A 11 19.90 -10.74 -9.14
CA GLN A 11 18.50 -10.31 -8.95
C GLN A 11 17.48 -11.43 -9.21
N ALA A 12 17.79 -12.39 -10.09
CA ALA A 12 16.87 -13.48 -10.40
C ALA A 12 16.74 -14.42 -9.19
N SER A 13 17.86 -14.77 -8.56
CA SER A 13 17.89 -15.55 -7.31
C SER A 13 17.17 -14.83 -6.17
N LEU A 14 17.29 -13.50 -6.09
CA LEU A 14 16.52 -12.69 -5.13
C LEU A 14 15.02 -12.79 -5.39
N GLN A 15 14.60 -12.64 -6.65
CA GLN A 15 13.19 -12.70 -7.02
C GLN A 15 12.57 -14.07 -6.71
N GLU A 16 13.26 -15.17 -7.01
CA GLU A 16 12.79 -16.53 -6.68
C GLU A 16 12.53 -16.69 -5.18
N THR A 17 13.45 -16.18 -4.35
CA THR A 17 13.31 -16.27 -2.89
C THR A 17 12.22 -15.34 -2.38
N TYR A 18 12.07 -14.16 -2.98
CA TYR A 18 10.99 -13.24 -2.68
C TYR A 18 9.61 -13.86 -2.95
N ASP A 19 9.42 -14.46 -4.12
CA ASP A 19 8.17 -15.11 -4.52
C ASP A 19 7.86 -16.33 -3.64
N LEU A 20 8.89 -17.11 -3.28
CA LEU A 20 8.77 -18.21 -2.33
C LEU A 20 8.31 -17.72 -0.94
N MET A 21 8.90 -16.62 -0.46
CA MET A 21 8.54 -16.04 0.83
C MET A 21 7.13 -15.46 0.81
N TYR A 22 6.73 -14.80 -0.27
CA TYR A 22 5.36 -14.34 -0.48
C TYR A 22 4.37 -15.49 -0.35
N GLN A 23 4.58 -16.59 -1.09
CA GLN A 23 3.69 -17.75 -1.02
C GLN A 23 3.72 -18.43 0.35
N THR A 24 4.88 -18.47 1.01
CA THR A 24 5.04 -19.02 2.36
C THR A 24 4.20 -18.26 3.37
N TYR A 25 4.21 -16.93 3.33
CA TYR A 25 3.38 -16.09 4.19
C TYR A 25 1.89 -16.27 3.89
N CYS A 26 1.50 -16.33 2.62
CA CYS A 26 0.13 -16.67 2.24
C CYS A 26 -0.32 -18.00 2.86
N ASN A 27 0.52 -19.04 2.76
CA ASN A 27 0.22 -20.36 3.33
C ASN A 27 0.14 -20.32 4.86
N ILE A 28 0.99 -19.54 5.54
CA ILE A 28 0.95 -19.39 7.00
C ILE A 28 -0.38 -18.75 7.41
N PHE A 29 -0.77 -17.62 6.83
CA PHE A 29 -2.01 -16.94 7.21
C PHE A 29 -3.26 -17.74 6.86
N ASN A 30 -3.26 -18.45 5.72
CA ASN A 30 -4.32 -19.41 5.37
C ASN A 30 -4.44 -20.52 6.43
N ARG A 31 -3.32 -21.10 6.87
CA ARG A 31 -3.32 -22.15 7.92
C ARG A 31 -3.78 -21.63 9.28
N LEU A 32 -3.58 -20.35 9.56
CA LEU A 32 -4.10 -19.68 10.76
C LEU A 32 -5.59 -19.33 10.65
N GLY A 33 -6.22 -19.51 9.48
CA GLY A 33 -7.63 -19.19 9.25
C GLY A 33 -7.93 -17.68 9.21
N LEU A 34 -6.93 -16.86 8.88
CA LEU A 34 -7.09 -15.41 8.84
C LEU A 34 -7.62 -14.95 7.49
N ASN A 35 -8.50 -13.94 7.50
CA ASN A 35 -8.88 -13.22 6.30
C ASN A 35 -7.84 -12.10 6.07
N PHE A 36 -6.94 -12.28 5.11
CA PHE A 36 -5.82 -11.37 4.89
C PHE A 36 -5.66 -11.01 3.41
N ARG A 37 -4.95 -9.91 3.14
CA ARG A 37 -4.58 -9.48 1.80
C ARG A 37 -3.11 -9.06 1.76
N PRO A 38 -2.30 -9.67 0.87
CA PRO A 38 -1.05 -9.05 0.46
C PRO A 38 -1.33 -7.79 -0.35
N VAL A 39 -0.61 -6.71 -0.05
CA VAL A 39 -0.77 -5.39 -0.67
C VAL A 39 0.60 -4.84 -1.04
N GLN A 40 0.67 -4.10 -2.15
CA GLN A 40 1.87 -3.37 -2.49
C GLN A 40 2.10 -2.26 -1.46
N ALA A 41 3.32 -2.20 -0.94
CA ALA A 41 3.73 -1.25 0.08
C ALA A 41 4.87 -0.36 -0.43
N ASP A 42 5.15 0.71 0.30
CA ASP A 42 6.29 1.55 -0.04
C ASP A 42 7.61 0.82 0.24
N THR A 43 8.61 1.08 -0.60
CA THR A 43 9.97 0.55 -0.42
C THR A 43 10.78 1.39 0.56
N GLY A 44 10.24 2.55 0.97
CA GLY A 44 10.86 3.50 1.88
C GLY A 44 12.19 4.03 1.36
N SER A 45 12.93 4.68 2.27
CA SER A 45 14.22 5.32 1.97
C SER A 45 15.38 4.35 1.75
N ILE A 46 15.24 3.09 2.14
CA ILE A 46 16.26 2.04 1.91
C ILE A 46 16.33 1.69 0.42
N GLY A 47 15.26 1.94 -0.34
CA GLY A 47 15.20 1.66 -1.76
C GLY A 47 15.00 0.17 -2.06
N GLY A 48 14.66 -0.13 -3.32
CA GLY A 48 14.31 -1.47 -3.78
C GLY A 48 13.16 -1.42 -4.78
N SER A 49 12.81 -2.56 -5.36
CA SER A 49 11.76 -2.67 -6.39
C SER A 49 10.52 -3.45 -5.95
N GLY A 50 10.55 -4.13 -4.80
CA GLY A 50 9.44 -4.96 -4.32
C GLY A 50 9.26 -4.92 -2.82
N SER A 51 8.15 -4.33 -2.36
CA SER A 51 7.70 -4.34 -0.97
C SER A 51 6.23 -4.76 -0.92
N HIS A 52 5.92 -5.77 -0.11
CA HIS A 52 4.56 -6.23 0.13
C HIS A 52 4.31 -6.33 1.63
N GLU A 53 3.20 -5.74 2.06
CA GLU A 53 2.64 -5.92 3.39
C GLU A 53 1.53 -6.96 3.35
N PHE A 54 1.31 -7.65 4.46
CA PHE A 54 0.22 -8.62 4.62
C PHE A 54 -0.71 -8.13 5.72
N HIS A 55 -1.88 -7.64 5.31
CA HIS A 55 -2.88 -7.07 6.23
C HIS A 55 -3.97 -8.06 6.54
N VAL A 56 -4.30 -8.26 7.82
CA VAL A 56 -5.53 -8.94 8.22
C VAL A 56 -6.67 -7.94 8.11
N LEU A 57 -7.74 -8.32 7.41
CA LEU A 57 -8.87 -7.44 7.16
C LEU A 57 -9.74 -7.35 8.42
N ALA A 58 -9.72 -6.20 9.07
CA ALA A 58 -10.52 -5.89 10.26
C ALA A 58 -10.92 -4.42 10.27
N GLU A 59 -12.13 -4.11 10.74
CA GLU A 59 -12.60 -2.71 10.87
C GLU A 59 -11.78 -1.91 11.90
N SER A 60 -11.13 -2.59 12.83
CA SER A 60 -10.25 -2.00 13.83
C SER A 60 -8.80 -1.86 13.36
N GLY A 61 -8.50 -2.16 12.08
CA GLY A 61 -7.17 -1.98 11.52
C GLY A 61 -6.78 -0.50 11.49
N GLU A 62 -5.53 -0.20 11.83
CA GLU A 62 -5.01 1.18 11.79
C GLU A 62 -4.71 1.63 10.35
N ASP A 63 -4.36 0.68 9.49
CA ASP A 63 -4.03 0.91 8.08
C ASP A 63 -5.26 0.87 7.17
N ALA A 64 -5.30 1.80 6.22
CA ALA A 64 -6.27 1.79 5.14
C ALA A 64 -5.70 1.10 3.90
N VAL A 65 -6.42 0.10 3.39
CA VAL A 65 -6.04 -0.65 2.19
C VAL A 65 -7.02 -0.37 1.06
N ALA A 66 -6.49 0.06 -0.09
CA ALA A 66 -7.26 0.15 -1.32
C ALA A 66 -7.15 -1.19 -2.07
N PHE A 67 -8.29 -1.81 -2.39
CA PHE A 67 -8.32 -3.03 -3.21
C PHE A 67 -9.37 -2.91 -4.30
N SER A 68 -9.05 -3.47 -5.47
CA SER A 68 -9.95 -3.50 -6.61
C SER A 68 -11.10 -4.47 -6.37
N THR A 69 -12.30 -4.08 -6.78
CA THR A 69 -13.47 -4.96 -6.79
C THR A 69 -13.54 -5.86 -8.04
N LYS A 70 -12.59 -5.70 -8.98
CA LYS A 70 -12.60 -6.35 -10.30
C LYS A 70 -11.28 -7.04 -10.68
N SER A 71 -10.21 -6.84 -9.91
CA SER A 71 -8.87 -7.38 -10.18
C SER A 71 -8.14 -7.68 -8.89
N ASP A 72 -6.96 -8.29 -8.98
CA ASP A 72 -6.13 -8.61 -7.82
C ASP A 72 -5.34 -7.44 -7.25
N TYR A 73 -5.55 -6.22 -7.76
CA TYR A 73 -4.88 -5.03 -7.27
C TYR A 73 -5.24 -4.75 -5.81
N ALA A 74 -4.22 -4.63 -4.97
CA ALA A 74 -4.35 -4.13 -3.61
C ALA A 74 -3.07 -3.39 -3.21
N ALA A 75 -3.23 -2.22 -2.58
CA ALA A 75 -2.13 -1.38 -2.13
C ALA A 75 -2.50 -0.73 -0.80
N ASN A 76 -1.47 -0.44 0.01
CA ASN A 76 -1.62 0.50 1.12
C ASN A 76 -2.05 1.86 0.53
N VAL A 77 -2.96 2.59 1.18
CA VAL A 77 -3.43 3.91 0.70
C VAL A 77 -2.29 4.90 0.49
N GLU A 78 -1.18 4.79 1.24
CA GLU A 78 0.02 5.61 1.04
C GLU A 78 0.70 5.36 -0.33
N LYS A 79 0.50 4.17 -0.90
CA LYS A 79 1.07 3.76 -2.20
C LYS A 79 0.05 3.74 -3.34
N ALA A 80 -1.24 3.70 -3.03
CA ALA A 80 -2.31 3.57 -4.01
C ALA A 80 -2.33 4.77 -4.98
N GLU A 81 -2.21 4.50 -6.28
CA GLU A 81 -2.20 5.56 -7.29
C GLU A 81 -3.61 6.16 -7.44
N ALA A 82 -3.72 7.48 -7.26
CA ALA A 82 -4.95 8.21 -7.49
C ALA A 82 -5.03 8.65 -8.96
N LEU A 83 -5.79 7.89 -9.77
CA LEU A 83 -6.04 8.25 -11.17
C LEU A 83 -6.95 9.49 -11.23
N LEU A 84 -6.45 10.56 -11.85
CA LEU A 84 -7.23 11.76 -12.13
C LEU A 84 -8.30 11.47 -13.19
N ILE A 85 -9.57 11.67 -12.84
CA ILE A 85 -10.69 11.55 -13.77
C ILE A 85 -11.25 12.94 -14.07
N GLY A 86 -11.07 13.38 -15.32
CA GLY A 86 -11.52 14.68 -15.80
C GLY A 86 -10.63 15.84 -15.37
N GLU A 87 -11.09 17.05 -15.68
CA GLU A 87 -10.39 18.29 -15.35
C GLU A 87 -11.21 19.12 -14.35
N ARG A 88 -10.54 19.71 -13.37
CA ARG A 88 -11.16 20.70 -12.50
C ARG A 88 -11.56 21.91 -13.34
N ALA A 89 -12.84 22.27 -13.30
CA ALA A 89 -13.34 23.46 -13.99
C ALA A 89 -12.57 24.72 -13.56
N ALA A 90 -12.36 25.63 -14.51
CA ALA A 90 -11.70 26.91 -14.25
C ALA A 90 -12.45 27.71 -13.17
N PRO A 91 -11.73 28.46 -12.31
CA PRO A 91 -12.37 29.31 -11.31
C PRO A 91 -13.24 30.36 -12.01
N THR A 92 -14.46 30.52 -11.53
CA THR A 92 -15.43 31.50 -12.07
C THR A 92 -15.44 32.83 -11.30
N GLN A 93 -14.66 32.92 -10.22
CA GLN A 93 -14.60 34.09 -9.35
C GLN A 93 -13.17 34.63 -9.26
N ALA A 94 -13.05 35.95 -9.11
CA ALA A 94 -11.77 36.57 -8.78
C ALA A 94 -11.32 36.17 -7.37
N LEU A 95 -10.00 36.03 -7.20
CA LEU A 95 -9.40 35.76 -5.90
C LEU A 95 -9.70 36.94 -4.96
N LYS A 96 -10.27 36.65 -3.78
CA LYS A 96 -10.58 37.64 -2.76
C LYS A 96 -10.07 37.18 -1.40
N LEU A 97 -9.57 38.14 -0.63
CA LEU A 97 -9.30 37.93 0.79
C LEU A 97 -10.64 37.83 1.53
N VAL A 98 -10.79 36.82 2.38
CA VAL A 98 -11.98 36.63 3.21
C VAL A 98 -11.51 36.51 4.65
N ASP A 99 -12.14 37.25 5.55
CA ASP A 99 -11.86 37.16 6.98
C ASP A 99 -12.38 35.82 7.52
N THR A 100 -11.52 35.05 8.20
CA THR A 100 -11.88 33.79 8.88
C THR A 100 -11.71 33.95 10.39
N PRO A 101 -12.48 34.84 11.04
CA PRO A 101 -12.32 35.10 12.46
C PRO A 101 -12.65 33.82 13.24
N ASN A 102 -11.87 33.56 14.29
CA ASN A 102 -11.90 32.36 15.14
C ASN A 102 -11.17 31.11 14.62
N VAL A 103 -10.46 31.20 13.49
CA VAL A 103 -9.47 30.17 13.10
C VAL A 103 -8.10 30.60 13.64
N LYS A 104 -7.52 29.81 14.55
CA LYS A 104 -6.15 30.04 15.02
C LYS A 104 -5.15 29.46 14.01
N SER A 105 -4.05 30.19 13.78
CA SER A 105 -2.90 29.72 12.99
C SER A 105 -2.28 28.46 13.56
#